data_AF-A0A4Q2Y7B3-F1
#
_entry.id   AF-A0A4Q2Y7B3-F1
#
_cell.length_a   1.000
_cell.length_b   1.000
_cell.length_c   1.000
_cell.angle_alpha   90.00
_cell.angle_beta   90.00
_cell.angle_gamma   90.00
#
_symmetry.space_group_name_H-M   'P 1'
#
loop_
_entity.id
_entity.type
_entity.pdbx_description
1 polymer ?
#
loop_
_entity_poly.entity_id
_entity_poly.type
_entity_poly.pdbx_seq_one_letter_code
_entity_poly.pdbx_strand_id
1 'polypeptide(L)'
;MNPSYCLLAVVLLGACAGPPEPLVVKQFQLRDQAPVSTDEPMVRMEKERHLRGAVSMAERRGRLGQYYTLVWHDPEGVGQGDAKLVFEYQQGASGSRVKRMVRDFPASDSEGISEFAVIGDNYFDNGKVLAWKATFQRGKRVIATRQSYLWQ
;
A
#
# COMPACT_ATOMS: atom_id res chain seq x y z
N MET A 1 5.14 -54.53 39.80
CA MET A 1 6.16 -53.98 38.88
C MET A 1 5.43 -52.98 37.98
N ASN A 2 5.70 -51.69 38.19
CA ASN A 2 4.99 -50.57 37.55
C ASN A 2 5.53 -50.34 36.13
N PRO A 3 4.68 -50.14 35.11
CA PRO A 3 5.14 -49.56 33.86
C PRO A 3 5.12 -48.03 33.99
N SER A 4 6.31 -47.44 33.88
CA SER A 4 6.52 -45.99 33.79
C SER A 4 5.86 -45.42 32.54
N TYR A 5 4.91 -44.51 32.74
CA TYR A 5 4.35 -43.66 31.68
C TYR A 5 5.33 -42.54 31.35
N CYS A 6 6.04 -42.66 30.22
CA CYS A 6 6.71 -41.52 29.59
C CYS A 6 5.65 -40.67 28.86
N LEU A 7 5.11 -39.67 29.54
CA LEU A 7 4.31 -38.61 28.92
C LEU A 7 5.23 -37.67 28.14
N LEU A 8 5.23 -37.82 26.82
CA LEU A 8 5.82 -36.88 25.86
C LEU A 8 5.05 -35.55 25.92
N ALA A 9 5.64 -34.54 26.56
CA ALA A 9 5.18 -33.16 26.49
C ALA A 9 5.62 -32.55 25.16
N VAL A 10 4.75 -32.60 24.14
CA VAL A 10 4.93 -31.85 22.89
C VAL A 10 4.57 -30.39 23.17
N VAL A 11 5.60 -29.55 23.32
CA VAL A 11 5.46 -28.09 23.39
C VAL A 11 5.10 -27.59 21.99
N LEU A 12 3.81 -27.24 21.81
CA LEU A 12 3.31 -26.55 20.62
C LEU A 12 3.85 -25.11 20.63
N LEU A 13 4.94 -24.88 19.89
CA LEU A 13 5.37 -23.54 19.48
C LEU A 13 4.37 -23.01 18.43
N GLY A 14 3.19 -22.58 18.89
CA GLY A 14 2.25 -21.83 18.06
C GLY A 14 2.86 -20.47 17.73
N ALA A 15 3.45 -20.34 16.55
CA ALA A 15 3.88 -19.06 16.02
C ALA A 15 2.66 -18.11 15.97
N CYS A 16 2.72 -17.01 16.71
CA CYS A 16 1.67 -15.99 16.72
C CYS A 16 1.72 -15.19 15.40
N ALA A 17 1.23 -15.78 14.31
CA ALA A 17 0.85 -15.01 13.14
C ALA A 17 -0.63 -14.61 13.30
N GLY A 18 -0.87 -13.34 13.59
CA GLY A 18 -2.23 -12.79 13.59
C GLY A 18 -2.85 -12.85 12.18
N PRO A 19 -4.18 -12.77 12.06
CA PRO A 19 -4.83 -12.74 10.75
C PRO A 19 -4.33 -11.53 9.95
N PRO A 20 -4.16 -11.68 8.62
CA PRO A 20 -3.73 -10.57 7.78
C PRO A 20 -4.73 -9.42 7.88
N GLU A 21 -4.22 -8.19 8.00
CA GLU A 21 -5.07 -7.01 8.05
C GLU A 21 -5.83 -6.87 6.71
N PRO A 22 -7.14 -6.52 6.72
CA PRO A 22 -7.92 -6.45 5.48
C PRO A 22 -7.44 -5.37 4.49
N LEU A 23 -6.72 -4.36 4.98
CA LEU A 23 -6.12 -3.31 4.18
C LEU A 23 -4.82 -2.80 4.83
N VAL A 24 -3.73 -2.88 4.08
CA VAL A 24 -2.41 -2.35 4.41
C VAL A 24 -2.02 -1.27 3.40
N VAL A 25 -1.46 -0.16 3.88
CA VAL A 25 -0.97 0.93 3.04
C VAL A 25 0.54 1.08 3.22
N LYS A 26 1.31 0.80 2.17
CA LYS A 26 2.76 1.02 2.14
C LYS A 26 3.04 2.35 1.45
N GLN A 27 3.85 3.18 2.08
CA GLN A 27 4.20 4.50 1.57
C GLN A 27 5.65 4.54 1.13
N PHE A 28 5.92 5.11 -0.02
CA PHE A 28 7.27 5.35 -0.52
C PHE A 28 7.37 6.73 -1.16
N GLN A 29 8.50 7.41 -0.97
CA GLN A 29 8.75 8.71 -1.59
C GLN A 29 10.05 8.67 -2.37
N LEU A 30 9.94 8.87 -3.68
CA LEU A 30 11.08 8.98 -4.58
C LEU A 30 11.48 10.45 -4.73
N ARG A 31 12.61 10.82 -4.13
CA ARG A 31 13.08 12.22 -4.04
C ARG A 31 14.18 12.55 -5.04
N ASP A 32 14.94 11.55 -5.48
CA ASP A 32 16.12 11.72 -6.32
C ASP A 32 16.03 10.89 -7.62
N GLN A 33 16.75 11.35 -8.63
CA GLN A 33 16.76 10.73 -9.97
C GLN A 33 17.83 9.63 -10.11
N ALA A 34 18.69 9.49 -9.11
CA ALA A 34 19.79 8.55 -9.11
C ALA A 34 19.86 7.89 -7.73
N PRO A 35 19.74 6.55 -7.65
CA PRO A 35 20.06 5.84 -6.42
C PRO A 35 21.54 6.09 -6.09
N VAL A 36 21.82 6.41 -4.83
CA VAL A 36 23.19 6.64 -4.37
C VAL A 36 23.74 5.33 -3.84
N SER A 37 25.02 5.03 -4.06
CA SER A 37 25.64 3.77 -3.61
C SER A 37 25.56 3.56 -2.10
N THR A 38 25.38 4.62 -1.32
CA THR A 38 25.23 4.63 0.13
C THR A 38 23.81 4.40 0.62
N ASP A 39 22.82 4.30 -0.28
CA ASP A 39 21.44 3.97 0.10
C ASP A 39 21.37 2.57 0.70
N GLU A 40 20.52 2.40 1.72
CA GLU A 40 20.20 1.09 2.30
C GLU A 40 19.65 0.16 1.18
N PRO A 41 20.08 -1.12 1.11
CA PRO A 41 19.79 -1.96 -0.05
C PRO A 41 18.31 -2.08 -0.41
N MET A 42 17.40 -2.15 0.57
CA MET A 42 15.96 -2.21 0.30
C MET A 42 15.43 -0.89 -0.28
N VAL A 43 15.82 0.25 0.29
CA VAL A 43 15.46 1.57 -0.26
C VAL A 43 16.00 1.73 -1.69
N ARG A 44 17.24 1.33 -1.94
CA ARG A 44 17.85 1.40 -3.28
C ARG A 44 17.06 0.59 -4.30
N MET A 45 16.71 -0.65 -3.96
CA MET A 45 15.93 -1.53 -4.83
C MET A 45 14.55 -0.92 -5.15
N GLU A 46 13.89 -0.29 -4.18
CA GLU A 46 12.59 0.36 -4.41
C GLU A 46 12.72 1.60 -5.31
N LYS A 47 13.77 2.41 -5.13
CA LYS A 47 14.10 3.51 -6.06
C LYS A 47 14.31 2.99 -7.48
N GLU A 48 15.12 1.95 -7.64
CA GLU A 48 15.41 1.32 -8.93
C GLU A 48 14.13 0.75 -9.59
N ARG A 49 13.24 0.13 -8.80
CA ARG A 49 11.94 -0.36 -9.27
C ARG A 49 11.11 0.76 -9.90
N HIS A 50 11.01 1.90 -9.23
CA HIS A 50 10.22 3.04 -9.71
C HIS A 50 10.86 3.80 -10.88
N LEU A 51 12.19 3.81 -10.95
CA LEU A 51 12.95 4.42 -12.05
C LEU A 51 13.12 3.50 -13.26
N ARG A 52 12.71 2.22 -13.16
CA ARG A 52 12.85 1.25 -14.24
C ARG A 52 12.17 1.75 -15.51
N GLY A 53 12.93 1.74 -16.61
CA GLY A 53 12.45 2.20 -17.93
C GLY A 53 12.51 3.72 -18.14
N ALA A 54 12.81 4.54 -17.13
CA ALA A 54 13.07 5.96 -17.29
C ALA A 54 14.56 6.19 -17.61
N VAL A 55 14.88 6.43 -18.88
CA VAL A 55 16.25 6.52 -19.37
C VAL A 55 16.75 7.96 -19.27
N SER A 56 15.96 8.91 -19.76
CA SER A 56 16.28 10.33 -19.75
C SER A 56 16.02 10.99 -18.39
N MET A 57 16.70 12.11 -18.14
CA MET A 57 16.49 12.89 -16.92
C MET A 57 15.06 13.43 -16.82
N ALA A 58 14.42 13.76 -17.95
CA ALA A 58 13.03 14.19 -18.00
C ALA A 58 12.07 13.06 -17.57
N GLU A 59 12.27 11.85 -18.09
CA GLU A 59 11.46 10.69 -17.67
C GLU A 59 11.65 10.38 -16.19
N ARG A 60 12.89 10.41 -15.68
CA ARG A 60 13.20 10.19 -14.26
C ARG A 60 12.57 11.27 -13.39
N ARG A 61 12.62 12.52 -13.83
CA ARG A 61 11.95 13.66 -13.18
C ARG A 61 10.43 13.46 -13.11
N GLY A 62 9.85 12.83 -14.13
CA GLY A 62 8.43 12.42 -14.17
C GLY A 62 8.07 11.29 -13.20
N ARG A 63 9.04 10.51 -12.71
CA ARG A 63 8.81 9.47 -11.68
C ARG A 63 8.93 9.99 -10.25
N LEU A 64 9.52 11.16 -10.03
CA LEU A 64 9.67 11.68 -8.67
C LEU A 64 8.31 12.02 -8.05
N GLY A 65 8.13 11.70 -6.77
CA GLY A 65 6.91 11.98 -6.02
C GLY A 65 6.62 10.97 -4.93
N GLN A 66 5.33 10.78 -4.63
CA GLN A 66 4.85 9.91 -3.54
C GLN A 66 4.00 8.76 -4.10
N TYR A 67 4.28 7.57 -3.59
CA TYR A 67 3.67 6.31 -3.96
C TYR A 67 2.97 5.68 -2.75
N TYR A 68 1.78 5.16 -2.99
CA TYR A 68 0.92 4.52 -1.99
C TYR A 68 0.48 3.16 -2.52
N THR A 69 1.09 2.09 -2.02
CA THR A 69 0.74 0.72 -2.39
C THR A 69 -0.28 0.18 -1.40
N LEU A 70 -1.51 0.00 -1.88
CA LEU A 70 -2.61 -0.57 -1.13
C LEU A 70 -2.66 -2.07 -1.39
N VAL A 71 -2.51 -2.86 -0.34
CA VAL A 71 -2.64 -4.32 -0.36
C VAL A 71 -3.88 -4.66 0.43
N TRP A 72 -4.81 -5.39 -0.18
CA TRP A 72 -6.07 -5.78 0.45
C TRP A 72 -6.25 -7.30 0.39
N HIS A 73 -6.96 -7.82 1.38
CA HIS A 73 -7.25 -9.23 1.53
C HIS A 73 -8.62 -9.41 2.20
N ASP A 74 -9.51 -10.14 1.54
CA ASP A 74 -10.89 -10.40 1.95
C ASP A 74 -11.43 -11.67 1.27
N PRO A 75 -11.01 -12.86 1.76
CA PRO A 75 -11.44 -14.15 1.23
C PRO A 75 -12.92 -14.45 1.55
N GLU A 76 -13.43 -13.94 2.66
CA GLU A 76 -14.83 -14.14 3.07
C GLU A 76 -15.82 -13.37 2.18
N GLY A 77 -15.37 -12.26 1.58
CA GLY A 77 -16.18 -11.42 0.69
C GLY A 77 -16.20 -11.84 -0.78
N VAL A 78 -15.53 -12.94 -1.17
CA VAL A 78 -15.53 -13.44 -2.55
C VAL A 78 -16.96 -13.73 -3.03
N GLY A 79 -17.31 -13.24 -4.21
CA GLY A 79 -18.64 -13.39 -4.79
C GLY A 79 -19.72 -12.47 -4.18
N GLN A 80 -19.40 -11.66 -3.16
CA GLN A 80 -20.34 -10.72 -2.53
C GLN A 80 -20.38 -9.33 -3.21
N GLY A 81 -19.71 -9.19 -4.36
CA GLY A 81 -19.64 -7.97 -5.17
C GLY A 81 -18.20 -7.62 -5.56
N ASP A 82 -18.05 -6.66 -6.47
CA ASP A 82 -16.73 -6.22 -6.92
C ASP A 82 -15.93 -5.58 -5.78
N ALA A 83 -14.61 -5.82 -5.77
CA ALA A 83 -13.68 -5.17 -4.85
C ALA A 83 -13.30 -3.79 -5.39
N LYS A 84 -13.15 -2.82 -4.49
CA LYS A 84 -12.78 -1.45 -4.86
C LYS A 84 -11.83 -0.84 -3.84
N LEU A 85 -10.71 -0.32 -4.33
CA LEU A 85 -9.81 0.55 -3.59
C LEU A 85 -10.08 2.00 -3.96
N VAL A 86 -10.38 2.81 -2.96
CA VAL A 86 -10.55 4.27 -3.09
C VAL A 86 -9.42 4.95 -2.33
N PHE A 87 -8.63 5.74 -3.03
CA PHE A 87 -7.57 6.56 -2.45
C PHE A 87 -7.93 8.04 -2.56
N GLU A 88 -8.16 8.67 -1.41
CA GLU A 88 -8.48 10.09 -1.28
C GLU A 88 -7.30 10.82 -0.66
N TYR A 89 -6.96 12.01 -1.17
CA TYR A 89 -5.78 12.73 -0.73
C TYR A 89 -5.89 14.25 -0.93
N GLN A 90 -5.14 14.99 -0.12
CA GLN A 90 -4.99 16.45 -0.21
C GLN A 90 -3.53 16.80 -0.48
N GLN A 91 -3.27 17.75 -1.37
CA GLN A 91 -1.93 18.22 -1.70
C GLN A 91 -1.67 19.65 -1.20
N GLY A 92 -0.39 19.99 -1.04
CA GLY A 92 0.03 21.28 -0.48
C GLY A 92 -0.59 22.51 -1.14
N ALA A 93 -0.69 22.51 -2.47
CA ALA A 93 -1.26 23.64 -3.22
C ALA A 93 -2.76 23.49 -3.51
N SER A 94 -3.40 22.38 -3.12
CA SER A 94 -4.84 22.17 -3.39
C SER A 94 -5.76 22.77 -2.33
N GLY A 95 -5.23 23.39 -1.28
CA GLY A 95 -6.00 23.82 -0.11
C GLY A 95 -6.80 22.65 0.47
N SER A 96 -8.07 22.88 0.82
CA SER A 96 -8.98 21.85 1.35
C SER A 96 -9.53 20.88 0.30
N ARG A 97 -9.15 20.98 -0.98
CA ARG A 97 -9.70 20.12 -2.04
C ARG A 97 -9.17 18.69 -1.91
N VAL A 98 -10.10 17.75 -1.75
CA VAL A 98 -9.80 16.31 -1.79
C VAL A 98 -9.78 15.82 -3.24
N LYS A 99 -8.69 15.19 -3.65
CA LYS A 99 -8.54 14.44 -4.90
C LYS A 99 -8.80 12.97 -4.64
N ARG A 100 -9.28 12.24 -5.66
CA ARG A 100 -9.69 10.84 -5.54
C ARG A 100 -9.20 10.01 -6.71
N MET A 101 -8.67 8.82 -6.40
CA MET A 101 -8.32 7.78 -7.36
C MET A 101 -9.03 6.47 -6.97
N VAL A 102 -9.41 5.68 -7.97
CA VAL A 102 -10.15 4.42 -7.76
C VAL A 102 -9.54 3.31 -8.59
N ARG A 103 -9.55 2.09 -8.02
CA ARG A 103 -9.18 0.84 -8.68
C ARG A 103 -10.22 -0.22 -8.34
N ASP A 104 -10.76 -0.84 -9.37
CA ASP A 104 -11.76 -1.89 -9.27
C ASP A 104 -11.12 -3.25 -9.54
N PHE A 105 -11.64 -4.27 -8.87
CA PHE A 105 -11.21 -5.66 -8.97
C PHE A 105 -12.46 -6.55 -9.08
N PRO A 106 -12.42 -7.61 -9.89
CA PRO A 106 -13.53 -8.56 -10.02
C PRO A 106 -14.02 -9.13 -8.69
N ALA A 107 -15.31 -9.43 -8.60
CA ALA A 107 -15.90 -10.09 -7.43
C ALA A 107 -15.29 -11.47 -7.09
N SER A 108 -14.60 -12.11 -8.03
CA SER A 108 -13.86 -13.36 -7.82
C SER A 108 -12.61 -13.20 -6.97
N ASP A 109 -12.08 -11.99 -6.86
CA ASP A 109 -10.77 -11.76 -6.26
C ASP A 109 -10.88 -11.71 -4.73
N SER A 110 -10.10 -12.56 -4.06
CA SER A 110 -9.95 -12.61 -2.60
C SER A 110 -8.90 -11.66 -2.08
N GLU A 111 -7.96 -11.22 -2.91
CA GLU A 111 -6.88 -10.30 -2.57
C GLU A 111 -6.45 -9.47 -3.77
N GLY A 112 -5.71 -8.40 -3.52
CA GLY A 112 -5.16 -7.60 -4.60
C GLY A 112 -4.22 -6.51 -4.14
N ILE A 113 -3.48 -5.96 -5.10
CA ILE A 113 -2.49 -4.91 -4.88
C ILE A 113 -2.72 -3.80 -5.91
N SER A 114 -2.69 -2.54 -5.47
CA SER A 114 -2.66 -1.40 -6.37
C SER A 114 -1.77 -0.28 -5.88
N GLU A 115 -1.06 0.35 -6.80
CA GLU A 115 -0.23 1.51 -6.53
C GLU A 115 -0.95 2.78 -6.99
N PHE A 116 -1.09 3.73 -6.07
CA PHE A 116 -1.57 5.08 -6.34
C PHE A 116 -0.37 6.03 -6.27
N ALA A 117 -0.14 6.78 -7.34
CA ALA A 117 1.05 7.61 -7.49
C ALA A 117 0.68 9.08 -7.71
N VAL A 118 1.30 9.95 -6.93
CA VAL A 118 1.27 11.41 -7.11
C VAL A 118 2.70 11.83 -7.45
N ILE A 119 2.99 11.90 -8.75
CA ILE A 119 4.35 12.02 -9.30
C ILE A 119 4.40 13.05 -10.42
N GLY A 120 5.61 13.39 -10.86
CA GLY A 120 5.85 14.28 -11.99
C GLY A 120 5.12 15.62 -11.81
N ASP A 121 4.65 16.22 -12.88
CA ASP A 121 4.05 17.57 -12.86
C ASP A 121 2.93 17.69 -11.81
N ASN A 122 2.12 16.66 -11.60
CA ASN A 122 1.12 16.67 -10.54
C ASN A 122 1.74 16.90 -9.15
N TYR A 123 2.85 16.22 -8.84
CA TYR A 123 3.58 16.39 -7.59
C TYR A 123 4.29 17.75 -7.48
N PHE A 124 4.87 18.26 -8.57
CA PHE A 124 5.64 19.50 -8.52
C PHE A 124 4.77 20.75 -8.58
N ASP A 125 3.69 20.73 -9.36
CA ASP A 125 2.79 21.86 -9.51
C ASP A 125 1.81 21.97 -8.34
N ASN A 126 1.38 20.83 -7.79
CA ASN A 126 0.40 20.81 -6.69
C ASN A 126 1.04 20.57 -5.32
N GLY A 127 2.34 20.26 -5.27
CA GLY A 127 3.06 19.92 -4.05
C GLY A 127 2.80 18.50 -3.54
N LYS A 128 3.44 18.18 -2.42
CA LYS A 128 3.33 16.88 -1.75
C LYS A 128 1.91 16.61 -1.24
N VAL A 129 1.54 15.35 -1.17
CA VAL A 129 0.40 14.85 -0.40
C VAL A 129 0.63 15.15 1.08
N LEU A 130 -0.31 15.86 1.69
CA LEU A 130 -0.30 16.26 3.10
C LEU A 130 -1.11 15.29 3.98
N ALA A 131 -2.27 14.89 3.49
CA ALA A 131 -3.17 13.97 4.16
C ALA A 131 -3.79 13.01 3.15
N TRP A 132 -4.01 11.77 3.56
CA TRP A 132 -4.63 10.74 2.72
C TRP A 132 -5.53 9.80 3.53
N LYS A 133 -6.51 9.20 2.84
CA LYS A 133 -7.37 8.12 3.31
C LYS A 133 -7.52 7.07 2.21
N ALA A 134 -7.31 5.83 2.57
CA ALA A 134 -7.48 4.65 1.75
C ALA A 134 -8.67 3.85 2.28
N THR A 135 -9.61 3.52 1.41
CA THR A 135 -10.78 2.72 1.77
C THR A 135 -10.87 1.51 0.84
N PHE A 136 -10.99 0.33 1.42
CA PHE A 136 -11.30 -0.90 0.72
C PHE A 136 -12.79 -1.24 0.89
N GLN A 137 -13.45 -1.49 -0.24
CA GLN A 137 -14.88 -1.77 -0.32
C GLN A 137 -15.13 -3.07 -1.08
N ARG A 138 -16.21 -3.76 -0.70
CA ARG A 138 -16.76 -4.93 -1.40
C ARG A 138 -18.23 -4.65 -1.70
N GLY A 139 -18.58 -4.53 -2.97
CA GLY A 139 -19.92 -4.08 -3.38
C GLY A 139 -20.27 -2.73 -2.76
N LYS A 140 -21.24 -2.71 -1.83
CA LYS A 140 -21.66 -1.50 -1.07
C LYS A 140 -21.07 -1.42 0.34
N ARG A 141 -20.35 -2.44 0.81
CA ARG A 141 -19.79 -2.50 2.16
C ARG A 141 -18.38 -1.93 2.19
N VAL A 142 -18.09 -1.10 3.19
CA VAL A 142 -16.72 -0.75 3.55
C VAL A 142 -16.16 -1.87 4.43
N ILE A 143 -15.07 -2.48 3.99
CA ILE A 143 -14.41 -3.57 4.74
C ILE A 143 -13.35 -2.99 5.68
N ALA A 144 -12.53 -2.05 5.18
CA ALA A 144 -11.51 -1.40 5.97
C ALA A 144 -11.20 0.01 5.47
N THR A 145 -10.70 0.84 6.38
CA THR A 145 -10.19 2.18 6.08
C THR A 145 -8.88 2.41 6.82
N ARG A 146 -7.91 3.03 6.14
CA ARG A 146 -6.63 3.49 6.68
C ARG A 146 -6.46 4.95 6.32
N GLN A 147 -5.86 5.75 7.19
CA GLN A 147 -5.63 7.16 6.92
C GLN A 147 -4.35 7.67 7.58
N SER A 148 -3.80 8.74 7.01
CA SER A 148 -2.74 9.51 7.66
C SER A 148 -3.27 10.20 8.92
N TYR A 149 -2.38 10.47 9.88
CA TYR A 149 -2.71 11.21 11.09
C TYR A 149 -3.36 12.59 10.83
N LEU A 150 -2.94 13.28 9.77
CA LEU A 150 -3.45 14.61 9.41
C LEU A 150 -4.79 14.60 8.65
N TRP A 151 -5.38 13.42 8.42
CA TRP A 151 -6.67 13.33 7.75
C TRP A 151 -7.81 13.73 8.70
N GLN A 152 -8.64 14.67 8.29
CA GLN A 152 -9.82 15.16 9.02
C GLN A 152 -11.07 15.09 8.14
#